data_AF-T1D1I5-F1
#
_entry.id   AF-T1D1I5-F1
#
_cell.length_a   1.000
_cell.length_b   1.000
_cell.length_c   1.000
_cell.angle_alpha   90.00
_cell.angle_beta   90.00
_cell.angle_gamma   90.00
#
_symmetry.space_group_name_H-M   'P 1'
#
loop_
_entity.id
_entity.type
_entity.pdbx_description
1 polymer ?
#
loop_
_entity_poly.entity_id
_entity_poly.type
_entity_poly.pdbx_seq_one_letter_code
_entity_poly.pdbx_strand_id
1 'polypeptide(L)'
;IVHDFYSREVANPIHLTVDTAFTNGVPTIKAFVSVNLALGGQALAAQFQEVPAELLLSEAERVGYELLKSTMADKIPSDMEGMESTLERI
;
A
#
# COMPACT_ATOMS: atom_id res chain seq x y z
N ILE A 1 12.90 -15.69 1.78
CA ILE A 1 14.17 -14.92 1.87
C ILE A 1 14.05 -13.80 2.89
N VAL A 2 13.24 -12.75 2.67
CA VAL A 2 13.12 -11.66 3.66
C VAL A 2 12.46 -12.11 4.97
N HIS A 3 11.34 -12.85 4.91
CA HIS A 3 10.67 -13.32 6.13
C HIS A 3 11.53 -14.30 6.95
N ASP A 4 12.24 -15.23 6.30
CA ASP A 4 13.10 -16.21 7.00
C ASP A 4 14.26 -15.54 7.76
N PHE A 5 14.77 -14.42 7.23
CA PHE A 5 15.83 -13.66 7.89
C PHE A 5 15.33 -12.99 9.16
N TYR A 6 14.22 -12.23 9.08
CA TYR A 6 13.70 -11.48 10.23
C TYR A 6 13.02 -12.37 11.27
N SER A 7 12.48 -13.52 10.89
CA SER A 7 11.92 -14.50 11.83
C SER A 7 12.97 -15.10 12.79
N ARG A 8 14.26 -14.99 12.49
CA ARG A 8 15.34 -15.43 13.38
C ARG A 8 15.70 -14.39 14.44
N GLU A 9 15.48 -13.12 14.14
CA GLU A 9 15.85 -11.99 15.00
C GLU A 9 14.70 -11.57 15.93
N VAL A 10 13.45 -11.72 15.49
CA VAL A 10 12.27 -11.26 16.22
C VAL A 10 11.16 -12.30 16.20
N ALA A 11 10.51 -12.50 17.35
CA ALA A 11 9.29 -13.29 17.43
C ALA A 11 8.13 -12.54 16.76
N ASN A 12 7.53 -13.14 15.72
CA ASN A 12 6.41 -12.59 14.94
C ASN A 12 6.73 -11.29 14.17
N PRO A 13 7.53 -11.35 13.09
CA PRO A 13 7.79 -10.17 12.27
C PRO A 13 6.53 -9.72 11.51
N ILE A 14 6.35 -8.39 11.40
CA ILE A 14 5.28 -7.76 10.62
C ILE A 14 5.86 -7.25 9.31
N HIS A 15 5.29 -7.72 8.20
CA HIS A 15 5.59 -7.29 6.85
C HIS A 15 4.59 -6.22 6.41
N LEU A 16 5.06 -5.01 6.20
CA LEU A 16 4.24 -3.89 5.72
C LEU A 16 4.46 -3.67 4.23
N THR A 17 3.38 -3.61 3.48
CA THR A 17 3.39 -3.12 2.09
C THR A 17 2.70 -1.77 2.04
N VAL A 18 3.40 -0.77 1.51
CA VAL A 18 2.90 0.61 1.41
C VAL A 18 2.83 0.97 -0.06
N ASP A 19 1.63 1.25 -0.56
CA ASP A 19 1.47 1.87 -1.87
C ASP A 19 1.75 3.38 -1.77
N THR A 20 2.86 3.79 -2.36
CA THR A 20 3.27 5.20 -2.46
C THR A 20 2.94 5.82 -3.80
N ALA A 21 2.40 5.04 -4.75
CA ALA A 21 2.07 5.52 -6.08
C ALA A 21 0.70 6.20 -6.14
N PHE A 22 -0.05 6.23 -5.03
CA PHE A 22 -1.36 6.87 -4.92
C PHE A 22 -2.33 6.48 -6.05
N THR A 23 -2.19 5.26 -6.57
CA THR A 23 -2.86 4.83 -7.82
C THR A 23 -4.39 4.89 -7.73
N ASN A 24 -4.94 4.73 -6.53
CA ASN A 24 -6.38 4.85 -6.25
C ASN A 24 -6.74 6.14 -5.47
N GLY A 25 -5.84 7.12 -5.38
CA GLY A 25 -6.07 8.37 -4.64
C GLY A 25 -6.11 8.22 -3.11
N VAL A 26 -5.83 7.03 -2.59
CA VAL A 26 -5.72 6.72 -1.16
C VAL A 26 -4.47 5.84 -0.95
N PRO A 27 -3.58 6.14 0.01
CA PRO A 27 -2.45 5.29 0.35
C PRO A 27 -3.02 3.99 0.91
N THR A 28 -2.56 2.87 0.38
CA THR A 28 -2.95 1.57 0.92
C THR A 28 -1.77 1.00 1.70
N ILE A 29 -2.01 0.74 2.98
CA ILE A 29 -1.07 0.04 3.84
C ILE A 29 -1.71 -1.30 4.14
N LYS A 30 -0.98 -2.38 3.88
CA LYS A 30 -1.36 -3.72 4.31
C LYS A 30 -0.24 -4.29 5.16
N ALA A 31 -0.63 -4.93 6.25
CA ALA A 31 0.28 -5.59 7.15
C ALA A 31 0.05 -7.09 7.09
N PHE A 32 1.12 -7.86 7.12
CA PHE A 32 1.08 -9.31 7.10
C PHE A 32 2.00 -9.90 8.16
N VAL A 33 1.57 -10.98 8.79
CA VAL A 33 2.44 -11.82 9.61
C VAL A 33 2.74 -13.11 8.85
N SER A 34 4.00 -13.55 8.89
CA SER A 34 4.40 -14.82 8.30
C SER A 34 4.24 -15.95 9.32
N VAL A 35 3.44 -16.95 8.98
CA VAL A 35 3.23 -18.15 9.78
C VAL A 35 3.82 -19.34 9.04
N ASN A 36 4.67 -20.11 9.73
CA ASN A 36 5.23 -21.32 9.15
C ASN A 36 4.18 -22.44 9.20
N LEU A 37 3.67 -22.83 8.04
CA LEU A 37 2.73 -23.93 7.91
C LEU A 37 3.53 -25.24 7.97
N ALA A 38 3.39 -25.96 9.08
CA ALA A 38 4.03 -27.26 9.27
C ALA A 38 2.98 -28.37 9.33
N LEU A 39 3.27 -29.51 8.70
CA LEU A 39 2.50 -30.75 8.84
C LEU A 39 3.42 -31.85 9.32
N GLY A 40 3.08 -32.50 10.44
CA GLY A 40 3.89 -33.58 11.00
C GLY A 40 5.30 -33.18 11.44
N GLY A 41 5.53 -31.89 11.75
CA GLY A 41 6.84 -31.38 12.18
C GLY A 41 7.77 -30.95 11.04
N GLN A 42 7.38 -31.13 9.77
CA GLN A 42 8.09 -30.56 8.62
C GLN A 42 7.41 -29.27 8.17
N ALA A 43 8.22 -28.21 8.01
CA ALA A 43 7.78 -26.95 7.42
C ALA A 43 7.46 -27.15 5.93
N LEU A 44 6.20 -26.92 5.54
CA LEU A 44 5.72 -27.05 4.17
C LEU A 44 5.84 -25.73 3.40
N ALA A 45 5.40 -24.63 4.02
CA ALA A 45 5.37 -23.31 3.38
C ALA A 45 5.25 -22.19 4.42
N ALA A 46 5.65 -20.98 4.03
CA ALA A 46 5.32 -19.77 4.78
C ALA A 46 3.99 -19.20 4.25
N GLN A 47 3.00 -19.05 5.13
CA GLN A 47 1.74 -18.38 4.83
C GLN A 47 1.80 -16.93 5.33
N PHE A 48 1.26 -15.99 4.57
CA PHE A 48 1.10 -14.61 4.99
C PHE A 48 -0.36 -14.36 5.37
N GLN A 49 -0.59 -14.03 6.64
CA GLN A 49 -1.91 -13.66 7.14
C GLN A 49 -1.98 -12.15 7.28
N GLU A 50 -2.99 -11.53 6.66
CA GLU A 50 -3.24 -10.11 6.80
C GLU A 50 -3.68 -9.77 8.24
N VAL A 51 -3.12 -8.69 8.78
CA VAL A 51 -3.48 -8.16 10.10
C VAL A 51 -3.99 -6.73 9.94
N PRO A 52 -4.94 -6.29 10.79
CA PRO A 52 -5.46 -4.94 10.72
C PRO A 52 -4.34 -3.92 10.92
N ALA A 53 -4.26 -2.96 10.00
CA ALA A 53 -3.30 -1.87 10.05
C ALA A 53 -4.04 -0.55 9.79
N GLU A 54 -3.74 0.45 10.60
CA GLU A 54 -4.30 1.79 10.48
C GLU A 54 -3.18 2.81 10.30
N LEU A 55 -3.38 3.74 9.38
CA LEU A 55 -2.46 4.85 9.16
C LEU A 55 -2.85 6.00 10.10
N LEU A 56 -2.01 6.27 11.09
CA LEU A 56 -2.15 7.41 11.98
C LEU A 56 -1.17 8.50 11.56
N LEU A 57 -1.69 9.66 11.18
CA LEU A 57 -0.92 10.83 10.76
C LEU A 57 -1.07 11.92 11.82
N SER A 58 0.03 12.59 12.15
CA SER A 58 -0.03 13.86 12.88
C SER A 58 -0.66 14.96 12.01
N GLU A 59 -1.09 16.07 12.62
CA GLU A 59 -1.70 17.17 11.86
C GLU A 59 -0.77 17.73 10.78
N ALA A 60 0.52 17.88 11.09
CA ALA A 60 1.51 18.35 10.11
C ALA A 60 1.67 17.37 8.93
N GLU A 61 1.71 16.07 9.22
CA GLU A 61 1.79 15.03 8.18
C GLU A 61 0.51 14.97 7.35
N ARG A 62 -0.65 15.14 7.97
CA ARG A 62 -1.94 15.18 7.26
C ARG A 62 -2.01 16.35 6.27
N VAL A 63 -1.53 17.53 6.66
CA VAL A 63 -1.47 18.69 5.76
C VAL A 63 -0.52 18.43 4.59
N GLY A 64 0.68 17.92 4.86
CA GLY A 64 1.64 17.55 3.80
C GLY A 64 1.09 16.47 2.87
N TYR A 65 0.38 15.49 3.44
CA TYR A 65 -0.27 14.41 2.71
C TYR A 65 -1.36 14.92 1.76
N GLU A 66 -2.26 15.80 2.22
CA GLU A 66 -3.30 16.39 1.37
C GLU A 66 -2.71 17.23 0.22
N LEU A 67 -1.63 17.98 0.49
CA LEU A 67 -0.94 18.77 -0.53
C LEU A 67 -0.29 17.89 -1.62
N LEU A 68 0.33 16.77 -1.23
CA LEU A 68 0.95 15.83 -2.18
C LEU A 68 -0.11 15.12 -3.01
N LYS A 69 -1.22 14.72 -2.38
CA LYS A 69 -2.36 14.10 -3.04
C LYS A 69 -2.97 15.01 -4.11
N SER A 70 -3.20 16.29 -3.81
CA SER A 70 -3.77 17.24 -4.79
C SER A 70 -2.83 17.47 -5.98
N THR A 71 -1.52 17.47 -5.75
CA THR A 71 -0.52 17.72 -6.81
C THR A 71 -0.42 16.55 -7.80
N MET A 72 -0.76 15.32 -7.40
CA MET A 72 -0.78 14.16 -8.30
C MET A 72 -2.07 14.03 -9.11
N ALA A 73 -3.22 14.42 -8.56
CA ALA A 73 -4.50 14.38 -9.26
C ALA A 73 -4.63 15.46 -10.36
N ASP A 74 -3.88 16.56 -10.24
CA ASP A 74 -3.90 17.68 -11.21
C ASP A 74 -3.12 17.37 -12.50
N LYS A 75 -2.35 16.27 -12.52
CA LYS A 75 -1.61 15.86 -13.72
C LYS A 75 -2.43 14.87 -14.53
N ILE A 76 -2.93 15.42 -15.65
CA ILE A 76 -3.52 14.77 -16.82
C ILE A 76 -5.05 14.73 -16.72
N PRO A 77 -5.76 15.73 -17.29
CA PRO A 77 -7.16 15.51 -17.66
C PRO A 77 -7.21 14.22 -18.48
N SER A 78 -8.11 13.31 -18.12
CA SER A 78 -8.20 12.04 -18.85
C SER A 78 -8.39 12.35 -20.33
N ASP A 79 -7.73 11.59 -21.23
CA ASP A 79 -7.78 11.85 -22.67
C ASP A 79 -9.23 11.97 -23.19
N MET A 80 -10.18 11.37 -22.47
CA MET A 80 -11.62 11.45 -22.71
C MET A 80 -12.20 12.86 -22.46
N GLU A 81 -11.91 13.48 -21.31
CA GLU A 81 -12.36 14.84 -20.98
C GLU A 81 -11.74 15.90 -21.92
N GLY A 82 -10.49 15.66 -22.34
CA GLY A 82 -9.81 16.50 -23.35
C GLY A 82 -10.50 16.43 -24.72
N MET A 83 -10.97 15.25 -25.12
CA MET A 83 -11.67 15.02 -26.38
C MET A 83 -13.06 15.69 -26.40
N GLU A 84 -13.83 15.57 -25.31
CA GLU A 84 -15.17 16.16 -25.19
C GLU A 84 -15.14 17.69 -25.30
N SER A 85 -14.18 18.34 -24.64
CA SER A 85 -14.01 19.81 -24.72
C SER A 85 -13.64 20.32 -26.14
N THR A 86 -13.05 19.45 -26.98
CA THR A 86 -12.67 19.79 -28.35
C THR A 86 -13.87 19.69 -29.29
N LEU A 87 -14.81 18.78 -29.01
CA LEU A 87 -16.03 18.58 -29.79
C LEU A 87 -17.09 19.65 -29.51
N GLU A 88 -17.16 20.19 -28.29
CA GLU A 88 -18.06 21.31 -27.97
C GLU A 88 -17.65 22.65 -28.57
N ARG A 89 -16.44 22.73 -29.15
CA ARG A 89 -15.88 23.96 -29.74
C ARG A 89 -15.91 24.00 -31.28
N ILE A 90 -16.61 23.05 -31.91
CA ILE A 90 -16.89 22.98 -33.36
C ILE A 90 -18.38 23.21 -33.56
#